data_AF-A0A9P1FZK1-F1
#
_entry.id   AF-A0A9P1FZK1-F1
#
_cell.length_a   1.000
_cell.length_b   1.000
_cell.length_c   1.000
_cell.angle_alpha   90.00
_cell.angle_beta   90.00
_cell.angle_gamma   90.00
#
_symmetry.space_group_name_H-M   'P 1'
#
loop_
_entity.id
_entity.type
_entity.pdbx_description
1 polymer ?
#
loop_
_entity_poly.entity_id
_entity_poly.type
_entity_poly.pdbx_seq_one_letter_code
_entity_poly.pdbx_strand_id
1 'polypeptide(L)'
;MPDRLAAAIWELGPEIFRWFFMGDMSPADVKSFWDHTAETSAWFREHPLATFPNREKLIPFAFYGDEVNVYTNAEMGSLEVLCWSSDLSFKHPPMARYLLLCVYSSHTASDYTYTDLMTAIIARVKDMVDPNKTFPWSKQFQFMFSSCQGDLKWLNEKHGMHIYTRNYFCSWCKCCKKHQDVRYTLGDMRETALHRQTRVSHADFLRDTPPDARSVIFGVPGAHLSRMLHDVAHSQLLGTGKVTNGYLQALDYNYRSTVSKRVAERYLAKLGLFIVTRYALG
;
A
#
# COMPACT_ATOMS: atom_id res chain seq x y z
N MET A 1 8.86 -13.67 -4.20
CA MET A 1 9.02 -12.55 -5.16
C MET A 1 7.68 -12.27 -5.83
N PRO A 2 7.31 -11.00 -6.02
CA PRO A 2 5.94 -10.60 -6.41
C PRO A 2 5.54 -11.06 -7.82
N ASP A 3 6.47 -10.99 -8.78
CA ASP A 3 6.29 -11.42 -10.17
C ASP A 3 5.96 -12.91 -10.28
N ARG A 4 6.71 -13.75 -9.54
CA ARG A 4 6.49 -15.20 -9.49
C ARG A 4 5.18 -15.55 -8.80
N LEU A 5 4.82 -14.84 -7.74
CA LEU A 5 3.54 -15.04 -7.05
C LEU A 5 2.37 -14.71 -7.98
N ALA A 6 2.45 -13.58 -8.70
CA ALA A 6 1.44 -13.21 -9.69
C ALA A 6 1.33 -14.26 -10.80
N ALA A 7 2.46 -14.78 -11.30
CA ALA A 7 2.46 -15.84 -12.31
C ALA A 7 1.80 -17.13 -11.81
N ALA A 8 2.11 -17.55 -10.57
CA ALA A 8 1.50 -18.72 -9.96
C ALA A 8 -0.02 -18.56 -9.75
N ILE A 9 -0.47 -17.36 -9.36
CA ILE A 9 -1.90 -17.06 -9.25
C ILE A 9 -2.56 -17.06 -10.64
N TRP A 10 -1.87 -16.57 -11.68
CA TRP A 10 -2.36 -16.55 -13.06
C TRP A 10 -2.60 -17.96 -13.62
N GLU A 11 -1.75 -18.93 -13.27
CA GLU A 11 -1.91 -20.34 -13.65
C GLU A 11 -3.21 -20.96 -13.11
N LEU A 12 -3.78 -20.40 -12.04
CA LEU A 12 -5.08 -20.83 -11.50
C LEU A 12 -6.27 -20.31 -12.34
N GLY A 13 -6.04 -19.35 -13.23
CA GLY A 13 -7.00 -18.81 -14.17
C GLY A 13 -7.28 -17.30 -13.98
N PRO A 14 -7.73 -16.60 -15.05
CA PRO A 14 -7.93 -15.14 -15.02
C PRO A 14 -8.93 -14.66 -13.97
N GLU A 15 -9.97 -15.44 -13.69
CA GLU A 15 -10.99 -15.11 -12.68
C GLU A 15 -10.42 -15.10 -11.26
N ILE A 16 -9.57 -16.09 -10.93
CA ILE A 16 -8.91 -16.17 -9.63
C ILE A 16 -7.87 -15.06 -9.50
N PHE A 17 -7.11 -14.81 -10.58
CA PHE A 17 -6.17 -13.70 -10.65
C PHE A 17 -6.84 -12.34 -10.42
N ARG A 18 -7.95 -12.10 -11.12
CA ARG A 18 -8.76 -10.89 -10.90
C ARG A 18 -9.23 -10.81 -9.46
N TRP A 19 -9.80 -11.88 -8.91
CA TRP A 19 -10.30 -11.89 -7.54
C TRP A 19 -9.19 -11.49 -6.57
N PHE A 20 -8.03 -12.15 -6.60
CA PHE A 20 -6.90 -11.87 -5.70
C PHE A 20 -6.51 -10.39 -5.66
N PHE A 21 -6.44 -9.73 -6.82
CA PHE A 21 -5.90 -8.39 -6.91
C PHE A 21 -6.93 -7.27 -7.07
N MET A 22 -8.19 -7.59 -7.40
CA MET A 22 -9.24 -6.59 -7.63
C MET A 22 -10.47 -6.84 -6.76
N GLY A 23 -10.48 -7.92 -5.98
CA GLY A 23 -11.60 -8.29 -5.13
C GLY A 23 -12.86 -8.66 -5.90
N ASP A 24 -13.99 -8.48 -5.22
CA ASP A 24 -15.32 -8.68 -5.80
C ASP A 24 -15.79 -7.45 -6.62
N MET A 25 -14.88 -6.54 -7.00
CA MET A 25 -15.22 -5.36 -7.80
C MET A 25 -15.59 -5.76 -9.21
N SER A 26 -16.67 -5.21 -9.76
CA SER A 26 -16.99 -5.38 -11.18
C SER A 26 -16.00 -4.57 -12.06
N PRO A 27 -15.86 -4.90 -13.35
CA PRO A 27 -15.06 -4.08 -14.27
C PRO A 27 -15.47 -2.60 -14.28
N ALA A 28 -16.78 -2.32 -14.15
CA ALA A 28 -17.31 -0.96 -14.07
C ALA A 28 -16.85 -0.23 -12.79
N ASP A 29 -16.86 -0.93 -11.65
CA ASP A 29 -16.39 -0.36 -10.37
C ASP A 29 -14.89 -0.02 -10.43
N VAL A 30 -14.09 -0.92 -11.00
CA VAL A 30 -12.64 -0.69 -11.20
C VAL A 30 -12.40 0.51 -12.10
N LYS A 31 -13.14 0.61 -13.22
CA LYS A 31 -13.03 1.74 -14.13
C LYS A 31 -13.40 3.05 -13.42
N SER A 32 -14.53 3.06 -12.69
CA SER A 32 -15.01 4.21 -11.94
C SER A 32 -13.98 4.68 -10.90
N PHE A 33 -13.36 3.75 -10.17
CA PHE A 33 -12.28 4.05 -9.23
C PHE A 33 -11.11 4.79 -9.91
N TRP A 34 -10.65 4.29 -11.05
CA TRP A 34 -9.53 4.91 -11.78
C TRP A 34 -9.92 6.22 -12.46
N ASP A 35 -11.13 6.34 -12.99
CA ASP A 35 -11.65 7.58 -13.57
C ASP A 35 -11.72 8.68 -12.51
N HIS A 36 -12.32 8.37 -11.35
CA HIS A 36 -12.37 9.28 -10.21
C HIS A 36 -10.97 9.68 -9.73
N THR A 37 -10.03 8.71 -9.68
CA THR A 37 -8.65 8.96 -9.31
C THR A 37 -7.97 9.89 -10.32
N ALA A 38 -8.20 9.69 -11.63
CA ALA A 38 -7.65 10.54 -12.68
C ALA A 38 -8.15 12.00 -12.59
N GLU A 39 -9.41 12.19 -12.23
CA GLU A 39 -10.02 13.52 -12.03
C GLU A 39 -9.48 14.22 -10.78
N THR A 40 -9.39 13.50 -9.67
CA THR A 40 -9.12 14.11 -8.35
C THR A 40 -7.64 14.13 -7.96
N SER A 41 -6.82 13.24 -8.51
CA SER A 41 -5.50 12.95 -7.98
C SER A 41 -4.36 13.25 -8.96
N ALA A 42 -3.47 14.17 -8.57
CA ALA A 42 -2.30 14.54 -9.38
C ALA A 42 -1.34 13.37 -9.62
N TRP A 43 -1.10 12.54 -8.60
CA TRP A 43 -0.20 11.40 -8.70
C TRP A 43 -0.57 10.41 -9.82
N PHE A 44 -1.87 10.23 -10.08
CA PHE A 44 -2.33 9.35 -11.15
C PHE A 44 -2.07 9.96 -12.51
N ARG A 45 -2.36 11.27 -12.66
CA ARG A 45 -2.14 12.00 -13.92
C ARG A 45 -0.66 12.05 -14.32
N GLU A 46 0.23 12.04 -13.33
CA GLU A 46 1.68 12.00 -13.51
C GLU A 46 2.23 10.57 -13.65
N HIS A 47 1.40 9.54 -13.42
CA HIS A 47 1.84 8.14 -13.51
C HIS A 47 2.10 7.75 -14.98
N PRO A 48 3.13 6.94 -15.28
CA PRO A 48 3.38 6.41 -16.63
C PRO A 48 2.24 5.60 -17.27
N LEU A 49 1.21 5.26 -16.50
CA LEU A 49 0.05 4.47 -16.91
C LEU A 49 -1.25 5.30 -16.88
N ALA A 50 -1.16 6.63 -16.69
CA ALA A 50 -2.32 7.52 -16.64
C ALA A 50 -3.21 7.42 -17.90
N THR A 51 -2.57 7.19 -19.04
CA THR A 51 -3.16 7.08 -20.37
C THR A 51 -3.45 5.64 -20.79
N PHE A 52 -3.32 4.66 -19.87
CA PHE A 52 -3.62 3.27 -20.20
C PHE A 52 -5.10 3.13 -20.61
N PRO A 53 -5.40 2.54 -21.78
CA PRO A 53 -6.73 2.63 -22.38
C PRO A 53 -7.81 1.83 -21.63
N ASN A 54 -7.44 0.69 -21.03
CA ASN A 54 -8.37 -0.22 -20.38
C ASN A 54 -8.27 -0.12 -18.86
N ARG A 55 -8.78 0.97 -18.28
CA ARG A 55 -8.66 1.24 -16.84
C ARG A 55 -9.27 0.14 -15.96
N GLU A 56 -10.31 -0.54 -16.42
CA GLU A 56 -10.91 -1.70 -15.74
C GLU A 56 -9.97 -2.91 -15.58
N LYS A 57 -8.84 -2.90 -16.27
CA LYS A 57 -7.76 -3.91 -16.26
C LYS A 57 -6.52 -3.47 -15.49
N LEU A 58 -6.49 -2.24 -14.95
CA LEU A 58 -5.39 -1.74 -14.14
C LEU A 58 -5.50 -2.26 -12.71
N ILE A 59 -4.47 -3.01 -12.29
CA ILE A 59 -4.38 -3.56 -10.94
C ILE A 59 -3.50 -2.64 -10.08
N PRO A 60 -4.03 -2.09 -8.96
CA PRO A 60 -3.20 -1.33 -8.04
C PRO A 60 -2.23 -2.26 -7.31
N PHE A 61 -0.95 -1.89 -7.35
CA PHE A 61 0.11 -2.49 -6.57
C PHE A 61 0.45 -1.56 -5.41
N ALA A 62 0.19 -2.02 -4.19
CA ALA A 62 0.56 -1.29 -2.98
C ALA A 62 1.51 -2.11 -2.11
N PHE A 63 2.52 -1.47 -1.53
CA PHE A 63 3.29 -2.09 -0.45
C PHE A 63 2.58 -1.89 0.87
N TYR A 64 2.62 -2.90 1.74
CA TYR A 64 2.22 -2.82 3.14
C TYR A 64 3.40 -3.20 4.03
N GLY A 65 3.67 -2.41 5.07
CA GLY A 65 4.70 -2.70 6.06
C GLY A 65 4.22 -2.50 7.49
N ASP A 66 4.69 -3.35 8.41
CA ASP A 66 4.31 -3.28 9.82
C ASP A 66 5.38 -3.86 10.75
N GLU A 67 5.42 -3.36 11.98
CA GLU A 67 6.23 -3.88 13.08
C GLU A 67 5.30 -4.66 14.04
N VAL A 68 5.43 -5.98 14.07
CA VAL A 68 4.59 -6.84 14.91
C VAL A 68 5.37 -7.26 16.15
N ASN A 69 4.89 -6.85 17.32
CA ASN A 69 5.38 -7.37 18.60
C ASN A 69 4.81 -8.77 18.84
N VAL A 70 5.65 -9.79 18.76
CA VAL A 70 5.19 -11.19 18.76
C VAL A 70 4.92 -11.73 20.16
N TYR A 71 5.70 -11.29 21.17
CA TYR A 71 5.51 -11.71 22.56
C TYR A 71 5.96 -10.62 23.53
N THR A 72 5.20 -10.43 24.61
CA THR A 72 5.71 -9.77 25.82
C THR A 72 6.79 -10.66 26.42
N ASN A 73 8.05 -10.19 26.45
CA ASN A 73 9.23 -10.84 27.06
C ASN A 73 9.95 -11.97 26.27
N ALA A 74 9.78 -12.09 24.95
CA ALA A 74 10.65 -13.00 24.15
C ALA A 74 11.88 -12.27 23.60
N GLU A 75 13.06 -12.91 23.66
CA GLU A 75 14.35 -12.39 23.16
C GLU A 75 14.35 -12.02 21.67
N MET A 76 13.44 -12.61 20.87
CA MET A 76 13.32 -12.39 19.42
C MET A 76 12.71 -11.01 19.07
N GLY A 77 12.13 -10.32 20.04
CA GLY A 77 11.42 -9.03 19.93
C GLY A 77 10.59 -8.84 18.68
N SER A 78 10.56 -7.60 18.15
CA SER A 78 9.64 -7.23 17.08
C SER A 78 10.00 -7.90 15.74
N LEU A 79 8.98 -8.28 14.98
CA LEU A 79 9.11 -8.77 13.61
C LEU A 79 8.71 -7.65 12.64
N GLU A 80 9.52 -7.52 11.60
CA GLU A 80 9.25 -6.66 10.47
C GLU A 80 8.51 -7.47 9.41
N VAL A 81 7.34 -7.00 8.99
CA VAL A 81 6.51 -7.68 7.99
C VAL A 81 6.36 -6.79 6.76
N LEU A 82 6.68 -7.35 5.60
CA LEU A 82 6.51 -6.72 4.30
C LEU A 82 5.52 -7.53 3.46
N CYS A 83 4.51 -6.84 2.95
CA CYS A 83 3.45 -7.42 2.16
C CYS A 83 3.20 -6.60 0.89
N TRP A 84 2.60 -7.26 -0.08
CA TRP A 84 1.93 -6.66 -1.21
C TRP A 84 0.43 -6.65 -0.94
N SER A 85 -0.23 -5.53 -1.19
CA SER A 85 -1.69 -5.39 -1.17
C SER A 85 -2.20 -4.69 -2.43
N SER A 86 -3.51 -4.73 -2.62
CA SER A 86 -4.21 -3.95 -3.63
C SER A 86 -5.27 -3.08 -2.98
N ASP A 87 -5.38 -1.84 -3.44
CA ASP A 87 -6.41 -0.90 -2.99
C ASP A 87 -7.83 -1.41 -3.30
N LEU A 88 -7.97 -2.27 -4.31
CA LEU A 88 -9.25 -2.85 -4.72
C LEU A 88 -9.62 -4.12 -3.97
N SER A 89 -8.64 -4.77 -3.31
CA SER A 89 -8.87 -6.00 -2.52
C SER A 89 -9.18 -5.72 -1.05
N PHE A 90 -9.62 -4.52 -0.68
CA PHE A 90 -9.79 -4.14 0.73
C PHE A 90 -10.84 -4.97 1.50
N LYS A 91 -11.80 -5.58 0.79
CA LYS A 91 -12.83 -6.46 1.37
C LYS A 91 -12.36 -7.90 1.58
N HIS A 92 -11.15 -8.24 1.14
CA HIS A 92 -10.61 -9.58 1.28
C HIS A 92 -10.33 -9.96 2.74
N PRO A 93 -10.40 -11.26 3.06
CA PRO A 93 -9.82 -11.74 4.31
C PRO A 93 -8.32 -11.41 4.34
N PRO A 94 -7.72 -11.16 5.52
CA PRO A 94 -6.35 -10.67 5.64
C PRO A 94 -5.31 -11.45 4.81
N MET A 95 -5.38 -12.78 4.76
CA MET A 95 -4.44 -13.61 3.99
C MET A 95 -4.57 -13.47 2.46
N ALA A 96 -5.75 -13.11 1.96
CA ALA A 96 -5.96 -12.84 0.53
C ALA A 96 -5.80 -11.35 0.19
N ARG A 97 -5.53 -10.53 1.20
CA ARG A 97 -5.38 -9.09 1.10
C ARG A 97 -3.92 -8.64 1.19
N TYR A 98 -3.16 -9.28 2.08
CA TYR A 98 -1.75 -9.01 2.35
C TYR A 98 -0.94 -10.23 1.91
N LEU A 99 -0.43 -10.15 0.69
CA LEU A 99 0.42 -11.17 0.09
C LEU A 99 1.84 -11.01 0.62
N LEU A 100 2.28 -11.95 1.43
CA LEU A 100 3.57 -11.85 2.12
C LEU A 100 4.75 -11.77 1.13
N LEU A 101 5.60 -10.76 1.30
CA LEU A 101 6.85 -10.60 0.56
C LEU A 101 8.05 -11.03 1.41
N CYS A 102 8.10 -10.60 2.67
CA CYS A 102 9.20 -10.91 3.59
C CYS A 102 8.76 -10.77 5.05
N VAL A 103 9.34 -11.60 5.93
CA VAL A 103 9.31 -11.42 7.39
C VAL A 103 10.74 -11.58 7.90
N TYR A 104 11.19 -10.69 8.77
CA TYR A 104 12.47 -10.83 9.45
C TYR A 104 12.42 -10.26 10.87
N SER A 105 13.30 -10.73 11.76
CA SER A 105 13.40 -10.17 13.11
C SER A 105 14.24 -8.90 13.10
N SER A 106 13.71 -7.86 13.75
CA SER A 106 14.43 -6.60 13.99
C SER A 106 15.74 -6.82 14.74
N HIS A 107 15.82 -7.86 15.59
CA HIS A 107 17.01 -8.17 16.39
C HIS A 107 18.17 -8.75 15.59
N THR A 108 17.86 -9.41 14.48
CA THR A 108 18.86 -10.00 13.59
C THR A 108 19.15 -9.14 12.36
N ALA A 109 18.41 -8.03 12.21
CA ALA A 109 18.58 -7.10 11.10
C ALA A 109 19.77 -6.16 11.36
N SER A 110 20.47 -5.81 10.29
CA SER A 110 21.35 -4.65 10.27
C SER A 110 20.60 -3.44 9.70
N ASP A 111 21.20 -2.25 9.83
CA ASP A 111 20.67 -1.01 9.23
C ASP A 111 20.47 -1.11 7.70
N TYR A 112 21.14 -2.06 7.05
CA TYR A 112 21.06 -2.28 5.60
C TYR A 112 20.01 -3.32 5.20
N THR A 113 19.58 -4.20 6.12
CA THR A 113 18.70 -5.33 5.81
C THR A 113 17.43 -4.90 5.07
N TYR A 114 16.79 -3.83 5.53
CA TYR A 114 15.59 -3.30 4.89
C TYR A 114 15.85 -2.82 3.46
N THR A 115 16.90 -2.00 3.28
CA THR A 115 17.26 -1.41 1.98
C THR A 115 17.64 -2.48 0.97
N ASP A 116 18.40 -3.50 1.39
CA ASP A 116 18.81 -4.61 0.52
C ASP A 116 17.59 -5.43 0.07
N LEU A 117 16.69 -5.77 0.99
CA LEU A 117 15.44 -6.48 0.69
C LEU A 117 14.57 -5.69 -0.28
N MET A 118 14.34 -4.41 0.01
CA MET A 118 13.51 -3.56 -0.84
C MET A 118 14.15 -3.31 -2.20
N THR A 119 15.47 -3.20 -2.30
CA THR A 119 16.18 -3.07 -3.59
C THR A 119 15.89 -4.28 -4.48
N ALA A 120 15.97 -5.50 -3.93
CA ALA A 120 15.66 -6.72 -4.66
C ALA A 120 14.18 -6.81 -5.07
N ILE A 121 13.27 -6.43 -4.17
CA ILE A 121 11.82 -6.43 -4.43
C ILE A 121 11.45 -5.39 -5.48
N ILE A 122 11.95 -4.16 -5.36
CA ILE A 122 11.65 -3.04 -6.24
C ILE A 122 12.13 -3.32 -7.66
N ALA A 123 13.29 -3.95 -7.86
CA ALA A 123 13.73 -4.34 -9.18
C ALA A 123 12.67 -5.18 -9.92
N ARG A 124 11.99 -6.09 -9.22
CA ARG A 124 10.90 -6.92 -9.76
C ARG A 124 9.63 -6.13 -9.98
N VAL A 125 9.26 -5.27 -9.03
CA VAL A 125 8.04 -4.45 -9.13
C VAL A 125 8.16 -3.44 -10.27
N LYS A 126 9.34 -2.86 -10.50
CA LYS A 126 9.61 -1.98 -11.65
C LYS A 126 9.28 -2.66 -12.97
N ASP A 127 9.69 -3.92 -13.14
CA ASP A 127 9.33 -4.69 -14.33
C ASP A 127 7.80 -4.92 -14.38
N MET A 128 7.16 -5.31 -13.28
CA MET A 128 5.71 -5.58 -13.25
C MET A 128 4.84 -4.37 -13.60
N VAL A 129 5.27 -3.15 -13.25
CA VAL A 129 4.52 -1.90 -13.50
C VAL A 129 4.93 -1.17 -14.79
N ASP A 130 5.92 -1.69 -15.51
CA ASP A 130 6.36 -1.15 -16.80
C ASP A 130 5.46 -1.69 -17.93
N PRO A 131 4.75 -0.83 -18.69
CA PRO A 131 3.89 -1.28 -19.78
C PRO A 131 4.64 -1.96 -20.94
N ASN A 132 5.97 -1.80 -21.02
CA ASN A 132 6.79 -2.42 -22.05
C ASN A 132 7.24 -3.84 -21.68
N LYS A 133 7.04 -4.26 -20.43
CA LYS A 133 7.41 -5.59 -19.95
C LYS A 133 6.23 -6.54 -20.11
N THR A 134 6.51 -7.71 -20.65
CA THR A 134 5.48 -8.73 -20.91
C THR A 134 5.53 -9.83 -19.87
N PHE A 135 4.36 -10.14 -19.32
CA PHE A 135 4.10 -11.22 -18.38
C PHE A 135 2.92 -12.06 -18.89
N PRO A 136 2.67 -13.26 -18.32
CA PRO A 136 1.55 -14.11 -18.72
C PRO A 136 0.18 -13.42 -18.69
N TRP A 137 -0.02 -12.47 -17.77
CA TRP A 137 -1.27 -11.70 -17.63
C TRP A 137 -1.33 -10.43 -18.48
N SER A 138 -0.23 -9.97 -19.10
CA SER A 138 -0.12 -8.63 -19.73
C SER A 138 -1.12 -8.37 -20.86
N LYS A 139 -1.70 -9.43 -21.46
CA LYS A 139 -2.77 -9.28 -22.47
C LYS A 139 -4.12 -8.86 -21.86
N GLN A 140 -4.31 -9.09 -20.56
CA GLN A 140 -5.58 -8.88 -19.86
C GLN A 140 -5.49 -7.92 -18.69
N PHE A 141 -4.33 -7.81 -18.04
CA PHE A 141 -4.16 -6.98 -16.86
C PHE A 141 -2.81 -6.27 -16.89
N GLN A 142 -2.73 -5.12 -16.25
CA GLN A 142 -1.49 -4.37 -16.08
C GLN A 142 -1.39 -3.90 -14.63
N PHE A 143 -0.27 -4.16 -13.97
CA PHE A 143 -0.03 -3.62 -12.63
C PHE A 143 0.35 -2.15 -12.73
N MET A 144 -0.13 -1.37 -11.78
CA MET A 144 0.15 0.05 -11.63
C MET A 144 0.52 0.32 -10.18
N PHE A 145 1.66 0.95 -9.93
CA PHE A 145 2.02 1.32 -8.58
C PHE A 145 1.01 2.32 -8.03
N SER A 146 0.44 2.04 -6.86
CA SER A 146 -0.63 2.86 -6.29
C SER A 146 -0.28 3.47 -4.95
N SER A 147 0.37 2.76 -4.03
CA SER A 147 0.64 3.29 -2.69
C SER A 147 1.65 2.52 -1.85
N CYS A 148 2.04 3.13 -0.73
CA CYS A 148 2.72 2.50 0.39
C CYS A 148 1.86 2.68 1.65
N GLN A 149 1.69 1.60 2.39
CA GLN A 149 0.73 1.49 3.47
C GLN A 149 1.40 0.82 4.66
N GLY A 150 0.86 1.05 5.84
CA GLY A 150 1.43 0.46 7.05
C GLY A 150 1.14 1.25 8.29
N ASP A 151 1.79 0.83 9.36
CA ASP A 151 1.97 1.64 10.55
C ASP A 151 2.80 2.90 10.21
N LEU A 152 2.40 4.03 10.76
CA LEU A 152 3.00 5.32 10.40
C LEU A 152 4.44 5.41 10.92
N LYS A 153 4.72 4.95 12.15
CA LYS A 153 6.08 4.93 12.70
C LYS A 153 6.96 4.06 11.81
N TRP A 154 6.47 2.87 11.45
CA TRP A 154 7.18 1.96 10.55
C TRP A 154 7.52 2.59 9.20
N LEU A 155 6.52 3.15 8.50
CA LEU A 155 6.71 3.78 7.18
C LEU A 155 7.73 4.91 7.26
N ASN A 156 7.71 5.68 8.34
CA ASN A 156 8.62 6.80 8.52
C ASN A 156 10.06 6.36 8.75
N GLU A 157 10.25 5.37 9.62
CA GLU A 157 11.57 4.82 9.93
C GLU A 157 12.18 4.12 8.70
N LYS A 158 11.40 3.29 8.00
CA LYS A 158 11.92 2.46 6.91
C LYS A 158 11.98 3.16 5.56
N HIS A 159 11.01 4.01 5.23
CA HIS A 159 11.01 4.75 3.98
C HIS A 159 11.65 6.14 4.07
N GLY A 160 12.21 6.52 5.23
CA GLY A 160 12.85 7.82 5.42
C GLY A 160 11.92 8.99 5.09
N MET A 161 10.61 8.78 5.21
CA MET A 161 9.60 9.74 4.76
C MET A 161 9.55 10.97 5.65
N HIS A 162 9.98 10.85 6.90
CA HIS A 162 10.07 11.97 7.82
C HIS A 162 11.52 12.29 8.12
N ILE A 163 11.86 13.56 7.97
CA ILE A 163 13.00 14.14 8.67
C ILE A 163 12.60 14.15 10.15
N TYR A 164 12.94 13.09 10.89
CA TYR A 164 12.59 12.90 12.30
C TYR A 164 13.34 13.86 13.25
N THR A 165 13.74 15.03 12.76
CA THR A 165 14.23 16.11 13.61
C THR A 165 13.04 16.82 14.26
N ARG A 166 12.51 16.18 15.32
CA ARG A 166 11.89 16.77 16.53
C ARG A 166 10.40 17.19 16.58
N ASN A 167 9.59 17.21 15.51
CA ASN A 167 8.16 17.56 15.67
C ASN A 167 7.19 17.20 14.51
N TYR A 168 7.69 17.01 13.28
CA TYR A 168 6.85 16.80 12.10
C TYR A 168 6.22 15.41 12.05
N PHE A 169 4.98 15.34 11.58
CA PHE A 169 4.12 14.15 11.57
C PHE A 169 3.72 13.72 10.15
N CYS A 170 3.91 14.58 9.15
CA CYS A 170 3.50 14.32 7.77
C CYS A 170 4.65 14.72 6.84
N SER A 171 4.92 13.89 5.83
CA SER A 171 5.96 14.17 4.83
C SER A 171 5.44 15.06 3.73
N TRP A 172 4.11 15.10 3.56
CA TRP A 172 3.45 15.85 2.52
C TRP A 172 3.02 17.26 2.96
N CYS A 173 2.97 17.54 4.26
CA CYS A 173 2.67 18.88 4.77
C CYS A 173 3.36 19.12 6.12
N LYS A 174 3.46 20.38 6.56
CA LYS A 174 4.12 20.75 7.83
C LYS A 174 3.29 20.43 9.08
N CYS A 175 2.39 19.44 9.01
CA CYS A 175 1.65 18.96 10.18
C CYS A 175 2.63 18.43 11.23
N CYS A 176 2.43 18.80 12.48
CA CYS A 176 3.34 18.48 13.57
C CYS A 176 2.61 18.06 14.84
N LYS A 177 3.32 17.42 15.77
CA LYS A 177 2.72 16.90 17.01
C LYS A 177 2.36 18.03 17.97
N LYS A 178 3.19 19.08 18.06
CA LYS A 178 2.98 20.21 18.98
C LYS A 178 3.35 21.54 18.31
N HIS A 179 2.50 22.54 18.39
CA HIS A 179 2.80 23.87 17.87
C HIS A 179 2.07 24.92 18.70
N GLN A 180 2.62 26.14 18.79
CA GLN A 180 1.95 27.24 19.50
C GLN A 180 0.61 27.58 18.84
N ASP A 181 0.56 27.58 17.51
CA ASP A 181 -0.67 27.64 16.73
C ASP A 181 -1.17 26.22 16.41
N VAL A 182 -2.28 25.83 17.05
CA VAL A 182 -2.89 24.49 16.94
C VAL A 182 -3.27 24.11 15.49
N ARG A 183 -3.43 25.09 14.60
CA ARG A 183 -3.77 24.87 13.18
C ARG A 183 -2.65 24.16 12.40
N TYR A 184 -1.44 24.09 12.96
CA TYR A 184 -0.33 23.30 12.43
C TYR A 184 -0.27 21.87 12.96
N THR A 185 -1.15 21.50 13.89
CA THR A 185 -1.15 20.18 14.53
C THR A 185 -2.20 19.25 13.95
N LEU A 186 -2.02 17.94 14.15
CA LEU A 186 -2.98 16.91 13.74
C LEU A 186 -4.38 17.09 14.36
N GLY A 187 -4.47 17.79 15.50
CA GLY A 187 -5.75 18.06 16.16
C GLY A 187 -6.68 18.98 15.37
N ASP A 188 -6.18 19.75 14.40
CA ASP A 188 -7.01 20.63 13.57
C ASP A 188 -7.40 19.97 12.25
N MET A 189 -8.56 19.30 12.24
CA MET A 189 -9.09 18.59 11.07
C MET A 189 -10.00 19.46 10.19
N ARG A 190 -10.03 20.78 10.38
CA ARG A 190 -10.86 21.69 9.57
C ARG A 190 -10.23 21.89 8.20
N GLU A 191 -11.06 22.24 7.23
CA GLU A 191 -10.56 22.60 5.90
C GLU A 191 -9.61 23.80 5.91
N THR A 192 -9.77 24.69 6.89
CA THR A 192 -8.96 25.89 7.09
C THR A 192 -7.66 25.66 7.86
N ALA A 193 -7.33 24.42 8.22
CA ALA A 193 -6.11 24.10 8.96
C ALA A 193 -4.86 24.56 8.19
N LEU A 194 -3.94 25.25 8.88
CA LEU A 194 -2.78 25.89 8.25
C LEU A 194 -1.80 24.88 7.68
N HIS A 195 -1.64 23.73 8.31
CA HIS A 195 -0.76 22.69 7.77
C HIS A 195 -1.22 22.23 6.38
N ARG A 196 -2.52 22.25 6.05
CA ARG A 196 -3.02 21.89 4.70
C ARG A 196 -2.52 22.86 3.62
N GLN A 197 -2.23 24.10 3.98
CA GLN A 197 -1.72 25.14 3.08
C GLN A 197 -0.20 25.01 2.84
N THR A 198 0.46 24.14 3.60
CA THR A 198 1.92 23.92 3.53
C THR A 198 2.29 22.64 2.77
N ARG A 199 1.44 22.21 1.83
CA ARG A 199 1.68 21.00 1.05
C ARG A 199 2.98 21.11 0.26
N VAL A 200 3.81 20.08 0.35
CA VAL A 200 5.05 19.94 -0.42
C VAL A 200 4.71 19.21 -1.72
N SER A 201 5.08 19.77 -2.87
CA SER A 201 4.90 19.05 -4.14
C SER A 201 5.86 17.87 -4.21
N HIS A 202 5.53 16.84 -5.00
CA HIS A 202 6.44 15.71 -5.18
C HIS A 202 7.77 16.14 -5.81
N ALA A 203 7.74 17.09 -6.75
CA ALA A 203 8.93 17.67 -7.35
C ALA A 203 9.81 18.40 -6.31
N ASP A 204 9.20 19.18 -5.40
CA ASP A 204 9.93 19.84 -4.32
C ASP A 204 10.59 18.82 -3.40
N PHE A 205 9.85 17.78 -3.00
CA PHE A 205 10.39 16.70 -2.17
C PHE A 205 11.58 16.00 -2.82
N LEU A 206 11.48 15.66 -4.11
CA LEU A 206 12.60 15.05 -4.82
C LEU A 206 13.77 16.02 -4.89
N ARG A 207 13.57 17.29 -5.23
CA ARG A 207 14.66 18.27 -5.28
C ARG A 207 15.35 18.43 -3.93
N ASP A 208 14.59 18.50 -2.85
CA ASP A 208 15.09 18.86 -1.52
C ASP A 208 15.61 17.64 -0.73
N THR A 209 15.33 16.42 -1.20
CA THR A 209 15.85 15.17 -0.61
C THR A 209 16.94 14.58 -1.51
N PRO A 210 18.21 14.50 -1.08
CA PRO A 210 19.30 13.87 -1.85
C PRO A 210 18.98 12.41 -2.23
N PRO A 211 19.39 11.91 -3.41
CA PRO A 211 19.10 10.54 -3.85
C PRO A 211 19.53 9.43 -2.89
N ASP A 212 20.66 9.61 -2.20
CA ASP A 212 21.20 8.72 -1.16
C ASP A 212 20.39 8.73 0.13
N ALA A 213 19.64 9.81 0.38
CA ALA A 213 18.70 9.93 1.50
C ALA A 213 17.27 9.50 1.15
N ARG A 214 16.97 9.20 -0.13
CA ARG A 214 15.64 8.74 -0.56
C ARG A 214 15.53 7.23 -0.34
N SER A 215 14.37 6.80 0.16
CA SER A 215 14.04 5.38 0.10
C SER A 215 14.01 4.89 -1.35
N VAL A 216 14.55 3.69 -1.55
CA VAL A 216 14.60 2.97 -2.83
C VAL A 216 13.24 2.89 -3.53
N ILE A 217 12.14 3.00 -2.78
CA ILE A 217 10.77 2.96 -3.29
C ILE A 217 10.46 4.04 -4.32
N PHE A 218 11.09 5.21 -4.22
CA PHE A 218 10.97 6.28 -5.22
C PHE A 218 11.63 5.93 -6.55
N GLY A 219 12.32 4.80 -6.64
CA GLY A 219 12.78 4.21 -7.89
C GLY A 219 11.69 3.48 -8.68
N VAL A 220 10.52 3.22 -8.11
CA VAL A 220 9.38 2.61 -8.80
C VAL A 220 8.67 3.67 -9.65
N PRO A 221 8.44 3.45 -10.96
CA PRO A 221 7.67 4.36 -11.79
C PRO A 221 6.29 4.63 -11.17
N GLY A 222 5.95 5.91 -11.02
CA GLY A 222 4.69 6.33 -10.40
C GLY A 222 4.68 6.39 -8.87
N ALA A 223 5.79 6.07 -8.21
CA ALA A 223 5.93 6.33 -6.78
C ALA A 223 5.85 7.82 -6.48
N HIS A 224 4.87 8.21 -5.69
CA HIS A 224 4.57 9.61 -5.43
C HIS A 224 4.47 9.86 -3.92
N LEU A 225 4.99 11.00 -3.45
CA LEU A 225 5.01 11.37 -2.03
C LEU A 225 3.63 11.29 -1.37
N SER A 226 2.61 11.78 -2.08
CA SER A 226 1.22 11.79 -1.60
C SER A 226 0.59 10.39 -1.49
N ARG A 227 1.27 9.34 -1.97
CA ARG A 227 0.82 7.94 -1.90
C ARG A 227 1.51 7.12 -0.82
N MET A 228 2.25 7.81 0.04
CA MET A 228 2.68 7.32 1.33
C MET A 228 1.52 7.55 2.30
N LEU A 229 0.76 6.50 2.59
CA LEU A 229 -0.47 6.63 3.36
C LEU A 229 -0.13 6.84 4.83
N HIS A 230 -0.43 8.03 5.34
CA HIS A 230 -0.23 8.38 6.75
C HIS A 230 -1.37 7.83 7.62
N ASP A 231 -1.67 8.46 8.76
CA ASP A 231 -2.90 8.16 9.49
C ASP A 231 -4.14 8.36 8.59
N VAL A 232 -5.21 7.58 8.83
CA VAL A 232 -6.43 7.58 8.00
C VAL A 232 -7.07 8.96 7.96
N ALA A 233 -7.21 9.60 9.12
CA ALA A 233 -7.94 10.85 9.25
C ALA A 233 -7.21 11.98 8.51
N HIS A 234 -5.89 12.10 8.71
CA HIS A 234 -5.07 13.10 8.01
C HIS A 234 -5.00 12.84 6.51
N SER A 235 -4.93 11.57 6.09
CA SER A 235 -4.96 11.22 4.67
C SER A 235 -6.27 11.63 4.00
N GLN A 236 -7.41 11.49 4.69
CA GLN A 236 -8.70 11.99 4.21
C GLN A 236 -8.72 13.52 4.14
N LEU A 237 -8.26 14.21 5.18
CA LEU A 237 -8.19 15.67 5.22
C LEU A 237 -7.36 16.26 4.07
N LEU A 238 -6.27 15.60 3.72
CA LEU A 238 -5.40 16.04 2.64
C LEU A 238 -5.86 15.58 1.25
N GLY A 239 -6.86 14.70 1.16
CA GLY A 239 -7.38 14.18 -0.10
C GLY A 239 -6.49 13.10 -0.71
N THR A 240 -5.63 12.45 0.08
CA THR A 240 -4.79 11.33 -0.37
C THR A 240 -5.34 9.97 -0.03
N GLY A 241 -6.33 9.90 0.87
CA GLY A 241 -7.18 8.74 1.14
C GLY A 241 -6.42 7.45 1.42
N LYS A 242 -6.34 7.04 2.70
CA LYS A 242 -5.92 5.68 3.05
C LYS A 242 -7.06 4.72 2.74
N VAL A 243 -6.98 3.99 1.63
CA VAL A 243 -8.05 3.06 1.20
C VAL A 243 -8.11 1.82 2.11
N THR A 244 -7.04 1.54 2.87
CA THR A 244 -6.78 0.19 3.35
C THR A 244 -6.75 -0.04 4.87
N ASN A 245 -6.34 0.90 5.72
CA ASN A 245 -6.28 0.64 7.18
C ASN A 245 -7.43 1.26 7.99
N GLY A 246 -8.67 1.06 7.53
CA GLY A 246 -9.83 1.44 8.33
C GLY A 246 -10.84 2.22 7.49
N TYR A 247 -12.03 1.63 7.39
CA TYR A 247 -13.20 2.26 6.82
C TYR A 247 -13.64 3.42 7.72
N LEU A 248 -13.50 4.65 7.24
CA LEU A 248 -14.10 5.83 7.88
C LEU A 248 -14.76 6.72 6.82
N GLN A 249 -15.78 6.17 6.14
CA GLN A 249 -17.13 6.77 6.00
C GLN A 249 -17.91 6.17 4.82
N ALA A 250 -19.16 5.85 5.15
CA ALA A 250 -20.34 6.06 4.31
C ALA A 250 -20.41 5.34 2.95
N LEU A 251 -20.66 4.04 2.95
CA LEU A 251 -21.58 3.43 1.99
C LEU A 251 -22.36 2.31 2.70
N ASP A 252 -23.62 2.63 2.95
CA ASP A 252 -24.68 1.73 3.38
C ASP A 252 -24.84 0.61 2.34
N TYR A 253 -24.26 -0.58 2.58
CA TYR A 253 -24.50 -1.76 1.76
C TYR A 253 -24.55 -3.01 2.65
N ASN A 254 -25.78 -3.36 3.04
CA ASN A 254 -26.15 -4.71 3.44
C ASN A 254 -25.77 -5.70 2.33
N TYR A 255 -24.85 -6.65 2.55
CA TYR A 255 -24.99 -7.97 1.92
C TYR A 255 -24.18 -9.08 2.57
N ARG A 256 -24.84 -10.24 2.70
CA ARG A 256 -24.30 -11.56 3.07
C ARG A 256 -23.64 -12.17 1.82
N SER A 257 -22.36 -12.54 1.84
CA SER A 257 -21.79 -13.38 0.77
C SER A 257 -21.30 -14.73 1.31
N THR A 258 -22.01 -15.79 0.93
CA THR A 258 -21.72 -17.19 1.25
C THR A 258 -20.67 -17.80 0.31
N VAL A 259 -20.23 -17.04 -0.69
CA VAL A 259 -19.32 -17.46 -1.77
C VAL A 259 -17.84 -17.27 -1.38
N SER A 260 -17.49 -16.24 -0.60
CA SER A 260 -16.09 -15.88 -0.36
C SER A 260 -15.33 -16.86 0.54
N LYS A 261 -16.01 -17.49 1.50
CA LYS A 261 -15.36 -18.39 2.48
C LYS A 261 -14.94 -19.73 1.87
N ARG A 262 -15.83 -20.36 1.09
CA ARG A 262 -15.55 -21.66 0.44
C ARG A 262 -14.52 -21.56 -0.69
N VAL A 263 -14.46 -20.42 -1.38
CA VAL A 263 -13.43 -20.14 -2.39
C VAL A 263 -12.09 -19.96 -1.68
N ALA A 264 -11.98 -19.06 -0.70
CA ALA A 264 -10.74 -18.82 0.03
C ALA A 264 -10.19 -20.09 0.70
N GLU A 265 -11.01 -20.86 1.43
CA GLU A 265 -10.59 -22.08 2.12
C GLU A 265 -10.09 -23.18 1.16
N ARG A 266 -10.76 -23.34 0.00
CA ARG A 266 -10.43 -24.39 -0.98
C ARG A 266 -9.17 -24.07 -1.79
N TYR A 267 -8.84 -22.79 -1.97
CA TYR A 267 -7.67 -22.35 -2.75
C TYR A 267 -6.43 -22.08 -1.91
N LEU A 268 -6.57 -21.59 -0.67
CA LEU A 268 -5.44 -21.55 0.28
C LEU A 268 -4.87 -22.95 0.53
N ALA A 269 -5.73 -23.97 0.56
CA ALA A 269 -5.33 -25.37 0.61
C ALA A 269 -4.54 -25.84 -0.65
N LYS A 270 -4.86 -25.33 -1.84
CA LYS A 270 -4.13 -25.65 -3.09
C LYS A 270 -2.77 -24.94 -3.19
N LEU A 271 -2.63 -23.76 -2.57
CA LEU A 271 -1.39 -23.00 -2.53
C LEU A 271 -0.41 -23.48 -1.43
N GLY A 272 -0.75 -24.57 -0.71
CA GLY A 272 0.08 -25.08 0.39
C GLY A 272 0.10 -24.17 1.63
N LEU A 273 -0.76 -23.16 1.68
CA LEU A 273 -0.90 -22.24 2.81
C LEU A 273 -1.82 -22.87 3.86
N PHE A 274 -1.32 -23.89 4.55
CA PHE A 274 -1.95 -24.39 5.78
C PHE A 274 -1.61 -23.43 6.93
N ILE A 275 -2.62 -22.74 7.47
CA ILE A 275 -2.56 -22.25 8.85
C ILE A 275 -3.62 -22.98 9.65
N VAL A 276 -3.15 -23.63 10.71
CA VAL A 276 -3.93 -24.32 11.73
C VAL A 276 -4.88 -23.32 12.40
N THR A 277 -6.12 -23.22 11.92
CA THR A 277 -7.21 -22.66 12.71
C THR A 277 -7.75 -23.74 13.63
N ARG A 278 -6.98 -24.08 14.66
CA ARG A 278 -7.54 -24.59 15.92
C ARG A 278 -6.99 -23.70 17.02
N TYR A 279 -7.90 -23.28 17.90
CA TYR A 279 -7.75 -22.52 19.14
C TYR A 279 -8.33 -21.11 19.09
N ALA A 280 -9.63 -21.03 19.36
CA ALA A 280 -10.26 -20.00 20.22
C ALA A 280 -11.79 -20.24 20.28
N LEU A 281 -12.19 -21.37 20.87
CA LEU A 281 -13.48 -21.51 21.56
C LEU A 281 -13.19 -22.31 22.83
N GLY A 282 -12.74 -21.58 23.85
CA GLY A 282 -12.91 -21.89 25.26
C GLY A 282 -13.62 -20.68 25.86
#